data_AF-A0A1J5WIS2-F1
#
_entry.id   AF-A0A1J5WIS2-F1
#
_cell.length_a   1.000
_cell.length_b   1.000
_cell.length_c   1.000
_cell.angle_alpha   90.00
_cell.angle_beta   90.00
_cell.angle_gamma   90.00
#
_symmetry.space_group_name_H-M   'P 1'
#
loop_
_entity.id
_entity.type
_entity.pdbx_description
1 polymer ?
#
loop_
_entity_poly.entity_id
_entity_poly.type
_entity_poly.pdbx_seq_one_letter_code
_entity_poly.pdbx_strand_id
1 'polypeptide(L)'
;MIDLAHESFAKHGDRFFLEESGGVLIVSEALLKKEHVDIQKKRWFLFSRIQEVLEVAKQRVFDDIKQKELERHGEVSALLTQLQTPARFSPTHDLPSEAVLLTNQTTVTLSNIEISERLFFVLLGKTKITVGENFSITEHIDNEDCIREHSMARNSPVWLGRNEAVSRLALENIERMPPSSIGCVLGRFSLYNTDLINIVPKLRIHEAHGVGFLWLYTERKEHVAGILKDDQMFCVGGTETIWLGGYAVGVITKTRIREDCEVEKLILYTKEKEHVAVVLGQEKPFCVGRVKKMFFRDYAVCVITKIRAHKDCEFESLWLAASKEDHVAAVLEQEEMFFVGRVGRMELQEHAVCAITKRSHKDCVVECLRLHANRKEYAAAVLGHDKPFCVGRVKILELYEYAVGSLPQLTIHEDCVVERLELSAKRNQYVAAVLERGKEISIERVRNIWLWDYAVSILPQLKIHGDGEVESLSLHASGKENVAAVLEHEREFCVGRVKNMSLRGYAVCVVTKMRIHEDNTMESFVLDGRRKHFSGILEEGDSSIELGRIRRRGFKVPREIRQKLRYTLVDGGGKEVGEENIFLRNKTAMLVLFLAICFSSYRWL
;
A
#
# COMPACT_ATOMS: atom_id res chain seq x y z
N MET A 1 19.97 7.05 -45.08
CA MET A 1 20.58 6.17 -44.08
C MET A 1 19.44 5.49 -43.33
N ILE A 2 19.16 4.22 -43.62
CA ILE A 2 18.44 3.40 -42.63
C ILE A 2 19.54 3.02 -41.63
N ASP A 3 19.34 3.46 -40.41
CA ASP A 3 20.32 3.50 -39.33
C ASP A 3 20.44 2.09 -38.74
N LEU A 4 21.43 1.30 -39.17
CA LEU A 4 21.66 -0.05 -38.63
C LEU A 4 22.07 -0.01 -37.14
N ALA A 5 22.41 1.17 -36.60
CA ALA A 5 22.47 1.41 -35.17
C ALA A 5 21.12 1.15 -34.47
N HIS A 6 19.98 1.17 -35.18
CA HIS A 6 18.66 0.76 -34.67
C HIS A 6 18.41 -0.76 -34.69
N GLU A 7 19.18 -1.56 -35.44
CA GLU A 7 19.00 -3.03 -35.47
C GLU A 7 19.87 -3.75 -34.43
N SER A 8 21.01 -3.16 -34.04
CA SER A 8 21.85 -3.73 -32.97
C SER A 8 21.20 -3.57 -31.59
N PHE A 9 21.21 -4.64 -30.80
CA PHE A 9 20.72 -4.59 -29.42
C PHE A 9 21.82 -4.19 -28.42
N ALA A 10 23.09 -4.23 -28.81
CA ALA A 10 24.20 -3.74 -28.00
C ALA A 10 25.40 -3.31 -28.86
N LYS A 11 26.26 -2.45 -28.30
CA LYS A 11 27.46 -1.91 -28.94
C LYS A 11 28.66 -2.03 -28.01
N HIS A 12 29.85 -2.27 -28.56
CA HIS A 12 31.11 -2.24 -27.82
C HIS A 12 32.26 -1.77 -28.73
N GLY A 13 32.81 -0.59 -28.47
CA GLY A 13 33.72 0.09 -29.39
C GLY A 13 33.11 0.22 -30.79
N ASP A 14 33.83 -0.25 -31.80
CA ASP A 14 33.37 -0.28 -33.20
C ASP A 14 32.61 -1.57 -33.54
N ARG A 15 32.09 -2.30 -32.55
CA ARG A 15 31.39 -3.58 -32.72
C ARG A 15 29.92 -3.47 -32.36
N PHE A 16 29.09 -4.17 -33.12
CA PHE A 16 27.66 -4.25 -32.91
C PHE A 16 27.24 -5.71 -32.69
N PHE A 17 26.30 -5.91 -31.77
CA PHE A 17 25.66 -7.18 -31.47
C PHE A 17 24.25 -7.18 -32.07
N LEU A 18 24.00 -8.14 -32.95
CA LEU A 18 22.73 -8.34 -33.64
C LEU A 18 22.09 -9.64 -33.15
N GLU A 19 20.79 -9.60 -32.87
CA GLU A 19 20.05 -10.80 -32.48
C GLU A 19 19.52 -11.51 -33.72
N GLU A 20 20.02 -12.71 -33.97
CA GLU A 20 19.60 -13.54 -35.10
C GLU A 20 18.76 -14.73 -34.63
N SER A 21 17.97 -15.29 -35.56
CA SER A 21 17.12 -16.45 -35.27
C SER A 21 17.89 -17.64 -34.67
N GLY A 22 19.15 -17.83 -35.08
CA GLY A 22 20.02 -18.92 -34.63
C GLY A 22 21.08 -18.57 -33.58
N GLY A 23 21.20 -17.30 -33.16
CA GLY A 23 22.33 -16.89 -32.32
C GLY A 23 22.49 -15.38 -32.12
N VAL A 24 23.69 -14.98 -31.71
CA VAL A 24 24.12 -13.58 -31.59
C VAL A 24 25.25 -13.35 -32.59
N LEU A 25 25.05 -12.42 -33.50
CA LEU A 25 26.03 -12.04 -34.50
C LEU A 25 26.82 -10.81 -34.01
N ILE A 26 28.15 -10.92 -34.02
CA ILE A 26 29.09 -9.83 -33.69
C ILE A 26 29.73 -9.36 -34.99
N VAL A 27 29.59 -8.07 -35.31
CA VAL A 27 30.11 -7.47 -36.56
C VAL A 27 30.80 -6.13 -36.28
N SER A 28 31.80 -5.78 -37.11
CA SER A 28 32.38 -4.43 -37.06
C SER A 28 31.52 -3.41 -37.79
N GLU A 29 31.61 -2.16 -37.34
CA GLU A 29 31.12 -1.00 -38.07
C GLU A 29 31.66 -0.94 -39.50
N ALA A 30 32.93 -1.31 -39.71
CA ALA A 30 33.55 -1.33 -41.03
C ALA A 30 32.91 -2.35 -41.98
N LEU A 31 32.60 -3.57 -41.49
CA LEU A 31 31.89 -4.60 -42.26
C LEU A 31 30.44 -4.17 -42.55
N LEU A 32 29.74 -3.61 -41.55
CA LEU A 32 28.39 -3.07 -41.70
C LEU A 32 28.33 -1.94 -42.74
N LYS A 33 29.29 -1.01 -42.73
CA LYS A 33 29.37 0.08 -43.73
C LYS A 33 29.63 -0.44 -45.14
N LYS A 34 30.44 -1.49 -45.30
CA LYS A 34 30.75 -2.11 -46.60
C LYS A 34 29.52 -2.79 -47.20
N GLU A 35 28.75 -3.54 -46.40
CA GLU A 35 27.48 -4.12 -46.83
C GLU A 35 26.43 -3.03 -47.15
N HIS A 36 26.38 -1.93 -46.38
CA HIS A 36 25.47 -0.81 -46.65
C HIS A 36 25.73 -0.16 -48.00
N VAL A 37 27.00 -0.01 -48.41
CA VAL A 37 27.37 0.53 -49.73
C VAL A 37 26.95 -0.42 -50.86
N ASP A 38 27.11 -1.73 -50.70
CA ASP A 38 26.68 -2.71 -51.70
C ASP A 38 25.15 -2.84 -51.79
N ILE A 39 24.44 -2.73 -50.66
CA ILE A 39 22.97 -2.72 -50.58
C ILE A 39 22.39 -1.40 -51.14
N GLN A 40 23.01 -0.24 -50.86
CA GLN A 40 22.64 1.05 -51.44
C GLN A 40 22.88 1.08 -52.95
N LYS A 41 23.98 0.50 -53.45
CA LYS A 41 24.22 0.33 -54.89
C LYS A 41 23.15 -0.54 -55.56
N LYS A 42 22.76 -1.67 -54.94
CA LYS A 42 21.66 -2.53 -55.43
C LYS A 42 20.30 -1.82 -55.37
N ARG A 43 20.02 -1.04 -54.32
CA ARG A 43 18.79 -0.24 -54.18
C ARG A 43 18.72 0.92 -55.16
N TRP A 44 19.84 1.62 -55.39
CA TRP A 44 19.92 2.72 -56.35
C TRP A 44 19.76 2.21 -57.79
N PHE A 45 20.31 1.03 -58.10
CA PHE A 45 20.09 0.33 -59.37
C PHE A 45 18.62 -0.06 -59.59
N LEU A 46 17.94 -0.55 -58.54
CA LEU A 46 16.50 -0.84 -58.57
C LEU A 46 15.64 0.44 -58.63
N PHE A 47 16.03 1.51 -57.95
CA PHE A 47 15.33 2.80 -57.96
C PHE A 47 15.40 3.47 -59.33
N SER A 48 16.54 3.39 -60.03
CA SER A 48 16.67 3.82 -61.43
C SER A 48 15.81 2.99 -62.40
N ARG A 49 15.62 1.67 -62.14
CA ARG A 49 14.67 0.83 -62.91
C ARG A 49 13.20 1.10 -62.56
N ILE A 50 12.91 1.67 -61.40
CA ILE A 50 11.55 2.00 -60.92
C ILE A 50 11.07 3.36 -61.46
N GLN A 51 11.97 4.30 -61.76
CA GLN A 51 11.63 5.58 -62.41
C GLN A 51 11.14 5.43 -63.85
N GLU A 52 11.34 4.27 -64.48
CA GLU A 52 10.95 4.03 -65.87
C GLU A 52 9.53 3.46 -66.01
N VAL A 53 8.94 2.90 -64.95
CA VAL A 53 7.58 2.33 -65.00
C VAL A 53 6.87 2.52 -63.65
N LEU A 54 6.25 3.67 -63.47
CA LEU A 54 5.39 3.94 -62.33
C LEU A 54 4.12 4.68 -62.77
N GLU A 55 3.21 3.95 -63.39
CA GLU A 55 1.78 4.14 -63.14
C GLU A 55 1.09 2.77 -63.14
N VAL A 56 0.24 2.54 -62.14
CA VAL A 56 -0.55 1.31 -61.90
C VAL A 56 0.21 0.07 -61.38
N ALA A 57 0.42 -0.03 -60.06
CA ALA A 57 0.06 -1.22 -59.26
C ALA A 57 0.50 -1.11 -57.78
N LYS A 58 -0.37 -0.53 -56.94
CA LYS A 58 -0.21 -0.48 -55.48
C LYS A 58 -0.54 -1.78 -54.73
N GLN A 59 -0.79 -2.91 -55.42
CA GLN A 59 -1.20 -4.17 -54.77
C GLN A 59 -0.16 -5.29 -54.78
N ARG A 60 0.86 -5.26 -55.66
CA ARG A 60 1.95 -6.27 -55.68
C ARG A 60 3.07 -6.02 -54.65
N VAL A 61 3.04 -4.86 -53.99
CA VAL A 61 4.11 -4.37 -53.12
C VAL A 61 4.18 -5.13 -51.79
N PHE A 62 3.07 -5.66 -51.27
CA PHE A 62 3.07 -6.37 -49.98
C PHE A 62 3.57 -7.82 -50.09
N ASP A 63 3.29 -8.50 -51.20
CA ASP A 63 3.75 -9.88 -51.41
C ASP A 63 5.25 -9.92 -51.79
N ASP A 64 5.75 -8.94 -52.56
CA ASP A 64 7.19 -8.79 -52.84
C ASP A 64 8.02 -8.42 -51.60
N ILE A 65 7.44 -7.71 -50.61
CA ILE A 65 8.13 -7.40 -49.34
C ILE A 65 8.27 -8.67 -48.48
N LYS A 66 7.22 -9.50 -48.40
CA LYS A 66 7.28 -10.80 -47.72
C LYS A 66 8.22 -11.78 -48.41
N GLN A 67 8.21 -11.82 -49.73
CA GLN A 67 9.06 -12.71 -50.51
C GLN A 67 10.52 -12.27 -50.47
N LYS A 68 10.80 -10.96 -50.39
CA LYS A 68 12.15 -10.42 -50.16
C LYS A 68 12.65 -10.54 -48.71
N GLU A 69 11.79 -10.56 -47.70
CA GLU A 69 12.21 -10.96 -46.33
C GLU A 69 12.59 -12.45 -46.27
N LEU A 70 11.91 -13.29 -47.05
CA LEU A 70 12.23 -14.71 -47.18
C LEU A 70 13.54 -14.95 -47.95
N GLU A 71 13.80 -14.17 -49.02
CA GLU A 71 15.08 -14.15 -49.74
C GLU A 71 16.22 -13.52 -48.92
N ARG A 72 15.93 -12.53 -48.07
CA ARG A 72 16.89 -11.96 -47.09
C ARG A 72 17.32 -13.01 -46.05
N HIS A 73 16.39 -13.85 -45.59
CA HIS A 73 16.73 -15.02 -44.76
C HIS A 73 17.58 -16.05 -45.53
N GLY A 74 17.35 -16.24 -46.83
CA GLY A 74 18.13 -17.15 -47.68
C GLY A 74 19.56 -16.68 -47.95
N GLU A 75 19.77 -15.40 -48.26
CA GLU A 75 21.11 -14.83 -48.51
C GLU A 75 21.92 -14.69 -47.20
N VAL A 76 21.29 -14.29 -46.09
CA VAL A 76 21.92 -14.29 -44.76
C VAL A 76 22.23 -15.71 -44.30
N SER A 77 21.37 -16.71 -44.58
CA SER A 77 21.65 -18.13 -44.30
C SER A 77 22.85 -18.67 -45.08
N ALA A 78 23.11 -18.20 -46.30
CA ALA A 78 24.28 -18.60 -47.10
C ALA A 78 25.59 -17.94 -46.60
N LEU A 79 25.52 -16.74 -46.03
CA LEU A 79 26.64 -16.09 -45.36
C LEU A 79 26.90 -16.67 -43.96
N LEU A 80 25.85 -17.06 -43.23
CA LEU A 80 25.94 -17.76 -41.93
C LEU A 80 26.72 -19.08 -42.02
N THR A 81 26.66 -19.78 -43.15
CA THR A 81 27.49 -20.98 -43.41
C THR A 81 28.99 -20.70 -43.57
N GLN A 82 29.40 -19.43 -43.78
CA GLN A 82 30.81 -19.03 -43.89
C GLN A 82 31.34 -18.35 -42.62
N LEU A 83 30.47 -18.04 -41.64
CA LEU A 83 30.86 -17.36 -40.41
C LEU A 83 31.49 -18.34 -39.40
N GLN A 84 32.54 -17.89 -38.71
CA GLN A 84 33.13 -18.66 -37.63
C GLN A 84 32.13 -18.80 -36.49
N THR A 85 31.82 -20.05 -36.14
CA THR A 85 30.99 -20.44 -34.99
C THR A 85 31.90 -21.09 -33.94
N PRO A 86 32.53 -20.28 -33.07
CA PRO A 86 33.49 -20.81 -32.12
C PRO A 86 32.81 -21.72 -31.10
N ALA A 87 33.48 -22.80 -30.70
CA ALA A 87 33.03 -23.67 -29.62
C ALA A 87 33.08 -22.97 -28.25
N ARG A 88 34.06 -22.07 -28.07
CA ARG A 88 34.28 -21.29 -26.86
C ARG A 88 34.49 -19.81 -27.19
N PHE A 89 33.89 -18.94 -26.40
CA PHE A 89 34.01 -17.50 -26.54
C PHE A 89 34.15 -16.85 -25.16
N SER A 90 35.03 -15.88 -25.02
CA SER A 90 35.16 -15.07 -23.80
C SER A 90 35.05 -13.61 -24.21
N PRO A 91 34.01 -12.88 -23.74
CA PRO A 91 33.93 -11.45 -24.03
C PRO A 91 35.07 -10.74 -23.30
N THR A 92 35.88 -10.01 -24.05
CA THR A 92 36.98 -9.18 -23.55
C THR A 92 36.79 -7.74 -24.00
N HIS A 93 37.59 -6.81 -23.47
CA HIS A 93 37.64 -5.44 -23.98
C HIS A 93 37.88 -5.44 -25.50
N ASP A 94 38.79 -6.28 -25.99
CA ASP A 94 39.09 -6.39 -27.41
C ASP A 94 38.33 -7.56 -28.03
N LEU A 95 37.33 -7.24 -28.85
CA LEU A 95 36.53 -8.22 -29.58
C LEU A 95 37.20 -8.59 -30.93
N PRO A 96 36.91 -9.79 -31.49
CA PRO A 96 37.49 -10.24 -32.76
C PRO A 96 37.25 -9.26 -33.91
N SER A 97 38.22 -9.17 -34.83
CA SER A 97 38.13 -8.31 -36.01
C SER A 97 37.15 -8.83 -37.07
N GLU A 98 37.03 -10.14 -37.16
CA GLU A 98 36.12 -10.87 -38.07
C GLU A 98 34.69 -10.96 -37.49
N ALA A 99 33.71 -11.20 -38.37
CA ALA A 99 32.34 -11.43 -37.93
C ALA A 99 32.20 -12.83 -37.30
N VAL A 100 31.56 -12.90 -36.14
CA VAL A 100 31.43 -14.13 -35.35
C VAL A 100 29.96 -14.39 -35.02
N LEU A 101 29.50 -15.62 -35.23
CA LEU A 101 28.16 -16.05 -34.84
C LEU A 101 28.24 -16.94 -33.59
N LEU A 102 27.67 -16.47 -32.48
CA LEU A 102 27.53 -17.24 -31.25
C LEU A 102 26.20 -17.99 -31.27
N THR A 103 26.24 -19.32 -31.12
CA THR A 103 25.04 -20.17 -31.22
C THR A 103 24.79 -20.91 -29.90
N ASN A 104 23.73 -21.72 -29.85
CA ASN A 104 23.44 -22.58 -28.70
C ASN A 104 24.50 -23.67 -28.44
N GLN A 105 25.45 -23.88 -29.37
CA GLN A 105 26.60 -24.75 -29.17
C GLN A 105 27.83 -24.01 -28.63
N THR A 106 27.87 -22.68 -28.79
CA THR A 106 28.96 -21.85 -28.30
C THR A 106 28.87 -21.71 -26.78
N THR A 107 29.98 -22.00 -26.09
CA THR A 107 30.11 -21.77 -24.65
C THR A 107 30.76 -20.41 -24.40
N VAL A 108 30.00 -19.48 -23.84
CA VAL A 108 30.45 -18.15 -23.44
C VAL A 108 30.90 -18.17 -21.99
N THR A 109 32.15 -17.80 -21.73
CA THR A 109 32.73 -17.72 -20.38
C THR A 109 32.75 -16.28 -19.91
N LEU A 110 32.00 -15.97 -18.85
CA LEU A 110 31.86 -14.63 -18.28
C LEU A 110 32.70 -14.54 -17.01
N SER A 111 33.88 -13.92 -17.07
CA SER A 111 34.80 -13.81 -15.92
C SER A 111 35.60 -12.51 -16.00
N ASN A 112 35.77 -11.83 -14.87
CA ASN A 112 36.52 -10.57 -14.71
C ASN A 112 36.00 -9.44 -15.60
N ILE A 113 34.69 -9.43 -15.87
CA ILE A 113 34.01 -8.46 -16.74
C ILE A 113 32.71 -7.98 -16.11
N GLU A 114 32.35 -6.73 -16.43
CA GLU A 114 31.01 -6.18 -16.27
C GLU A 114 30.37 -6.11 -17.67
N ILE A 115 29.15 -6.64 -17.85
CA ILE A 115 28.42 -6.50 -19.12
C ILE A 115 27.03 -5.89 -18.90
N SER A 116 26.47 -5.25 -19.92
CA SER A 116 25.07 -4.80 -19.82
C SER A 116 24.13 -5.99 -19.62
N GLU A 117 23.14 -5.84 -18.75
CA GLU A 117 22.01 -6.75 -18.56
C GLU A 117 21.34 -7.14 -19.88
N ARG A 118 21.16 -6.21 -20.84
CA ARG A 118 20.60 -6.54 -22.16
C ARG A 118 21.44 -7.56 -22.92
N LEU A 119 22.76 -7.35 -22.97
CA LEU A 119 23.69 -8.32 -23.56
C LEU A 119 23.66 -9.65 -22.83
N PHE A 120 23.70 -9.62 -21.49
CA PHE A 120 23.65 -10.83 -20.67
C PHE A 120 22.43 -11.69 -20.98
N PHE A 121 21.23 -11.12 -21.02
CA PHE A 121 20.01 -11.91 -21.23
C PHE A 121 19.87 -12.47 -22.66
N VAL A 122 20.35 -11.75 -23.68
CA VAL A 122 20.37 -12.29 -25.04
C VAL A 122 21.34 -13.47 -25.12
N LEU A 123 22.55 -13.34 -24.55
CA LEU A 123 23.51 -14.44 -24.47
C LEU A 123 22.93 -15.63 -23.66
N LEU A 124 22.32 -15.37 -22.51
CA LEU A 124 21.67 -16.37 -21.66
C LEU A 124 20.65 -17.20 -22.45
N GLY A 125 19.90 -16.58 -23.35
CA GLY A 125 18.88 -17.24 -24.16
C GLY A 125 19.38 -17.98 -25.39
N LYS A 126 20.55 -17.60 -25.91
CA LYS A 126 21.05 -18.01 -27.24
C LYS A 126 22.34 -18.84 -27.20
N THR A 127 23.09 -18.85 -26.10
CA THR A 127 24.37 -19.55 -25.97
C THR A 127 24.46 -20.37 -24.68
N LYS A 128 25.46 -21.22 -24.52
CA LYS A 128 25.76 -21.88 -23.23
C LYS A 128 26.58 -20.93 -22.37
N ILE A 129 26.21 -20.71 -21.12
CA ILE A 129 26.92 -19.77 -20.23
C ILE A 129 27.71 -20.51 -19.15
N THR A 130 28.96 -20.09 -18.96
CA THR A 130 29.79 -20.43 -17.79
C THR A 130 30.15 -19.15 -17.07
N VAL A 131 29.82 -19.04 -15.77
CA VAL A 131 30.17 -17.89 -14.94
C VAL A 131 31.46 -18.19 -14.17
N GLY A 132 32.47 -17.35 -14.35
CA GLY A 132 33.74 -17.37 -13.63
C GLY A 132 33.79 -16.32 -12.52
N GLU A 133 35.00 -15.99 -12.07
CA GLU A 133 35.22 -15.02 -11.00
C GLU A 133 34.90 -13.59 -11.46
N ASN A 134 34.49 -12.73 -10.53
CA ASN A 134 34.30 -11.28 -10.72
C ASN A 134 33.44 -10.89 -11.95
N PHE A 135 32.38 -11.66 -12.21
CA PHE A 135 31.38 -11.29 -13.20
C PHE A 135 30.32 -10.36 -12.59
N SER A 136 29.96 -9.29 -13.30
CA SER A 136 28.85 -8.41 -12.93
C SER A 136 28.00 -7.97 -14.11
N ILE A 137 26.76 -7.55 -13.81
CA ILE A 137 25.85 -6.92 -14.76
C ILE A 137 25.53 -5.48 -14.36
N THR A 138 25.34 -4.63 -15.36
CA THR A 138 25.03 -3.20 -15.22
C THR A 138 23.90 -2.79 -16.15
N GLU A 139 23.39 -1.58 -16.00
CA GLU A 139 22.35 -1.02 -16.86
C GLU A 139 22.83 -0.87 -18.32
N HIS A 140 21.93 -1.16 -19.26
CA HIS A 140 22.15 -0.97 -20.68
C HIS A 140 21.90 0.47 -21.04
N ILE A 141 22.92 1.12 -21.61
CA ILE A 141 22.79 2.46 -22.14
C ILE A 141 23.03 2.38 -23.64
N ASP A 142 22.04 2.81 -24.41
CA ASP A 142 22.12 2.78 -25.87
C ASP A 142 23.34 3.57 -26.35
N ASN A 143 24.07 3.00 -27.31
CA ASN A 143 25.30 3.55 -27.92
C ASN A 143 26.54 3.61 -27.02
N GLU A 144 26.48 3.12 -25.78
CA GLU A 144 27.65 2.96 -24.92
C GLU A 144 28.22 1.54 -24.96
N ASP A 145 29.47 1.41 -24.51
CA ASP A 145 30.14 0.11 -24.42
C ASP A 145 29.41 -0.82 -23.44
N CYS A 146 29.01 -1.97 -23.97
CA CYS A 146 28.27 -2.99 -23.23
C CYS A 146 29.16 -3.99 -22.49
N ILE A 147 30.48 -3.91 -22.62
CA ILE A 147 31.47 -4.75 -21.91
C ILE A 147 32.52 -3.84 -21.27
N ARG A 148 32.88 -4.10 -20.01
CA ARG A 148 33.95 -3.42 -19.28
C ARG A 148 34.77 -4.43 -18.50
N GLU A 149 36.04 -4.10 -18.25
CA GLU A 149 36.82 -4.84 -17.25
C GLU A 149 36.23 -4.62 -15.86
N HIS A 150 36.27 -5.65 -15.01
CA HIS A 150 35.70 -5.57 -13.66
C HIS A 150 36.29 -4.44 -12.80
N SER A 151 37.56 -4.13 -12.99
CA SER A 151 38.26 -3.01 -12.33
C SER A 151 37.66 -1.64 -12.65
N MET A 152 36.90 -1.53 -13.74
CA MET A 152 36.24 -0.30 -14.22
C MET A 152 34.72 -0.36 -14.08
N ALA A 153 34.20 -1.24 -13.22
CA ALA A 153 32.76 -1.43 -13.02
C ALA A 153 32.07 -0.14 -12.57
N ARG A 154 30.95 0.20 -13.23
CA ARG A 154 30.21 1.44 -12.95
C ARG A 154 29.34 1.33 -11.70
N ASN A 155 28.97 0.12 -11.32
CA ASN A 155 28.01 -0.13 -10.24
C ASN A 155 26.65 0.60 -10.46
N SER A 156 26.25 0.80 -11.72
CA SER A 156 24.96 1.39 -12.06
C SER A 156 23.81 0.44 -11.69
N PRO A 157 22.70 0.94 -11.10
CA PRO A 157 21.57 0.10 -10.74
C PRO A 157 20.91 -0.57 -11.95
N VAL A 158 20.70 -1.88 -11.87
CA VAL A 158 20.05 -2.67 -12.93
C VAL A 158 18.53 -2.61 -12.80
N TRP A 159 17.85 -2.40 -13.93
CA TRP A 159 16.40 -2.47 -14.07
C TRP A 159 16.03 -3.74 -14.83
N LEU A 160 15.41 -4.70 -14.15
CA LEU A 160 14.95 -5.94 -14.76
C LEU A 160 13.42 -6.01 -14.73
N GLY A 161 12.79 -5.71 -15.86
CA GLY A 161 11.36 -5.94 -16.08
C GLY A 161 11.14 -6.88 -17.25
N ARG A 162 10.70 -8.12 -16.99
CA ARG A 162 10.40 -9.09 -18.06
C ARG A 162 9.15 -9.90 -17.75
N ASN A 163 8.28 -10.01 -18.76
CA ASN A 163 7.05 -10.80 -18.74
C ASN A 163 7.05 -11.91 -19.81
N GLU A 164 8.19 -12.13 -20.47
CA GLU A 164 8.32 -13.04 -21.61
C GLU A 164 8.75 -14.45 -21.16
N ALA A 165 8.40 -15.44 -22.00
CA ALA A 165 8.82 -16.82 -21.81
C ALA A 165 10.34 -16.94 -21.95
N VAL A 166 10.98 -17.60 -20.99
CA VAL A 166 12.43 -17.83 -20.99
C VAL A 166 12.73 -19.03 -21.89
N SER A 167 13.76 -18.95 -22.73
CA SER A 167 14.16 -20.09 -23.55
C SER A 167 14.62 -21.25 -22.65
N ARG A 168 14.41 -22.50 -23.08
CA ARG A 168 14.89 -23.68 -22.35
C ARG A 168 16.39 -23.60 -22.05
N LEU A 169 17.17 -23.08 -22.99
CA LEU A 169 18.61 -22.90 -22.84
C LEU A 169 18.94 -21.91 -21.71
N ALA A 170 18.19 -20.81 -21.60
CA ALA A 170 18.36 -19.87 -20.50
C ALA A 170 18.07 -20.51 -19.14
N LEU A 171 17.06 -21.37 -19.03
CA LEU A 171 16.79 -22.10 -17.79
C LEU A 171 17.91 -23.06 -17.42
N GLU A 172 18.38 -23.86 -18.39
CA GLU A 172 19.52 -24.76 -18.19
C GLU A 172 20.79 -23.99 -17.78
N ASN A 173 20.99 -22.79 -18.33
CA ASN A 173 22.09 -21.91 -17.93
C ASN A 173 21.92 -21.41 -16.48
N ILE A 174 20.74 -20.91 -16.10
CA ILE A 174 20.46 -20.42 -14.75
C ILE A 174 20.65 -21.53 -13.71
N GLU A 175 20.17 -22.75 -14.00
CA GLU A 175 20.31 -23.90 -13.11
C GLU A 175 21.77 -24.25 -12.82
N ARG A 176 22.64 -24.14 -13.83
CA ARG A 176 24.08 -24.42 -13.71
C ARG A 176 24.88 -23.33 -13.01
N MET A 177 24.36 -22.10 -12.94
CA MET A 177 25.07 -20.99 -12.32
C MET A 177 25.23 -21.19 -10.81
N PRO A 178 26.42 -20.93 -10.24
CA PRO A 178 26.57 -20.89 -8.80
C PRO A 178 25.70 -19.77 -8.19
N PRO A 179 25.20 -19.94 -6.97
CA PRO A 179 24.52 -18.88 -6.24
C PRO A 179 25.49 -17.72 -5.94
N SER A 180 24.96 -16.49 -5.94
CA SER A 180 25.75 -15.26 -5.73
C SER A 180 26.98 -15.13 -6.66
N SER A 181 26.90 -15.67 -7.89
CA SER A 181 27.98 -15.59 -8.88
C SER A 181 27.95 -14.33 -9.75
N ILE A 182 26.81 -13.63 -9.80
CA ILE A 182 26.62 -12.45 -10.66
C ILE A 182 26.55 -11.19 -9.80
N GLY A 183 27.58 -10.37 -9.79
CA GLY A 183 27.55 -9.07 -9.14
C GLY A 183 26.53 -8.13 -9.79
N CYS A 184 25.71 -7.45 -9.01
CA CYS A 184 24.89 -6.35 -9.52
C CYS A 184 24.56 -5.34 -8.41
N VAL A 185 24.34 -4.10 -8.81
CA VAL A 185 23.64 -3.11 -7.99
C VAL A 185 22.17 -3.16 -8.39
N LEU A 186 21.28 -3.42 -7.44
CA LEU A 186 19.89 -3.68 -7.78
C LEU A 186 19.08 -2.38 -7.74
N GLY A 187 18.59 -1.95 -8.91
CA GLY A 187 17.67 -0.82 -9.02
C GLY A 187 16.22 -1.26 -8.79
N ARG A 188 15.63 -1.93 -9.79
CA ARG A 188 14.25 -2.43 -9.74
C ARG A 188 14.14 -3.76 -10.47
N PHE A 189 13.65 -4.77 -9.77
CA PHE A 189 13.36 -6.09 -10.31
C PHE A 189 11.85 -6.32 -10.29
N SER A 190 11.28 -6.62 -11.44
CA SER A 190 9.85 -6.81 -11.65
C SER A 190 9.65 -8.02 -12.57
N LEU A 191 9.51 -9.19 -11.98
CA LEU A 191 9.36 -10.46 -12.69
C LEU A 191 7.94 -11.01 -12.50
N TYR A 192 7.20 -11.13 -13.60
CA TYR A 192 5.81 -11.61 -13.61
C TYR A 192 5.70 -12.94 -14.35
N ASN A 193 5.17 -13.96 -13.67
CA ASN A 193 4.81 -15.27 -14.26
C ASN A 193 5.90 -15.80 -15.20
N THR A 194 7.14 -15.83 -14.73
CA THR A 194 8.29 -16.25 -15.54
C THR A 194 9.28 -17.09 -14.73
N ASP A 195 9.85 -18.12 -15.36
CA ASP A 195 10.92 -18.92 -14.79
C ASP A 195 12.21 -18.12 -14.52
N LEU A 196 12.32 -16.91 -15.09
CA LEU A 196 13.44 -16.01 -14.84
C LEU A 196 13.59 -15.66 -13.37
N ILE A 197 12.54 -15.83 -12.55
CA ILE A 197 12.60 -15.65 -11.09
C ILE A 197 13.75 -16.47 -10.48
N ASN A 198 14.10 -17.64 -11.03
CA ASN A 198 15.22 -18.47 -10.57
C ASN A 198 16.61 -17.82 -10.74
N ILE A 199 16.73 -16.68 -11.44
CA ILE A 199 17.98 -15.90 -11.48
C ILE A 199 18.27 -15.21 -10.16
N VAL A 200 17.25 -14.89 -9.35
CA VAL A 200 17.38 -14.05 -8.16
C VAL A 200 18.44 -14.58 -7.18
N PRO A 201 18.49 -15.89 -6.83
CA PRO A 201 19.54 -16.42 -5.94
C PRO A 201 20.95 -16.40 -6.55
N LYS A 202 21.08 -16.26 -7.87
CA LYS A 202 22.36 -16.20 -8.59
C LYS A 202 23.00 -14.81 -8.51
N LEU A 203 22.22 -13.80 -8.10
CA LEU A 203 22.68 -12.44 -7.95
C LEU A 203 23.42 -12.25 -6.62
N ARG A 204 24.53 -11.53 -6.68
CA ARG A 204 25.28 -10.99 -5.56
C ARG A 204 24.99 -9.50 -5.48
N ILE A 205 23.94 -9.17 -4.74
CA ILE A 205 23.48 -7.79 -4.52
C ILE A 205 24.38 -7.17 -3.45
N HIS A 206 25.09 -6.10 -3.80
CA HIS A 206 26.01 -5.44 -2.88
C HIS A 206 25.26 -4.79 -1.69
N GLU A 207 25.63 -5.16 -0.46
CA GLU A 207 24.92 -4.79 0.77
C GLU A 207 24.85 -3.26 1.02
N ALA A 208 25.81 -2.51 0.49
CA ALA A 208 25.93 -1.06 0.69
C ALA A 208 24.96 -0.23 -0.17
N HIS A 209 24.33 -0.86 -1.17
CA HIS A 209 23.41 -0.17 -2.08
C HIS A 209 22.03 -0.80 -1.90
N GLY A 210 21.15 -0.04 -1.25
CA GLY A 210 19.79 -0.48 -1.01
C GLY A 210 19.07 -0.79 -2.33
N VAL A 211 18.42 -1.95 -2.40
CA VAL A 211 17.49 -2.31 -3.46
C VAL A 211 16.36 -1.30 -3.53
N GLY A 212 16.10 -0.71 -4.69
CA GLY A 212 14.93 0.17 -4.85
C GLY A 212 13.61 -0.62 -4.83
N PHE A 213 13.54 -1.78 -5.50
CA PHE A 213 12.28 -2.51 -5.61
C PHE A 213 12.47 -3.97 -6.04
N LEU A 214 11.98 -4.94 -5.25
CA LEU A 214 11.90 -6.36 -5.63
C LEU A 214 10.42 -6.76 -5.74
N TRP A 215 9.96 -7.03 -6.95
CA TRP A 215 8.58 -7.43 -7.24
C TRP A 215 8.58 -8.75 -8.00
N LEU A 216 8.06 -9.79 -7.35
CA LEU A 216 7.98 -11.12 -7.89
C LEU A 216 6.53 -11.60 -7.82
N TYR A 217 5.99 -12.04 -8.93
CA TYR A 217 4.66 -12.64 -8.99
C TYR A 217 4.70 -13.92 -9.80
N THR A 218 4.11 -15.00 -9.29
CA THR A 218 3.83 -16.16 -10.12
C THR A 218 2.67 -17.00 -9.60
N GLU A 219 1.78 -17.43 -10.49
CA GLU A 219 0.72 -18.41 -10.21
C GLU A 219 1.17 -19.85 -10.50
N ARG A 220 2.39 -20.01 -11.01
CA ARG A 220 2.98 -21.30 -11.38
C ARG A 220 4.08 -21.68 -10.41
N LYS A 221 3.98 -22.88 -9.83
CA LYS A 221 4.92 -23.40 -8.83
C LYS A 221 6.30 -23.64 -9.43
N GLU A 222 6.35 -24.09 -10.68
CA GLU A 222 7.56 -24.37 -11.45
C GLU A 222 8.50 -23.16 -11.51
N HIS A 223 7.95 -21.93 -11.63
CA HIS A 223 8.73 -20.71 -11.75
C HIS A 223 9.57 -20.37 -10.51
N VAL A 224 9.25 -20.95 -9.34
CA VAL A 224 10.02 -20.76 -8.09
C VAL A 224 10.56 -22.08 -7.53
N ALA A 225 10.31 -23.20 -8.21
CA ALA A 225 10.66 -24.53 -7.69
C ALA A 225 12.17 -24.69 -7.49
N GLY A 226 13.00 -24.09 -8.34
CA GLY A 226 14.45 -24.09 -8.18
C GLY A 226 14.88 -23.40 -6.88
N ILE A 227 14.31 -22.22 -6.60
CA ILE A 227 14.59 -21.46 -5.37
C ILE A 227 14.15 -22.22 -4.13
N LEU A 228 12.95 -22.80 -4.14
CA LEU A 228 12.38 -23.41 -2.93
C LEU A 228 12.99 -24.78 -2.61
N LYS A 229 13.57 -25.49 -3.59
CA LYS A 229 14.30 -26.76 -3.40
C LYS A 229 15.70 -26.56 -2.84
N ASP A 230 16.32 -25.43 -3.13
CA ASP A 230 17.66 -25.13 -2.65
C ASP A 230 17.60 -24.71 -1.16
N ASP A 231 18.51 -25.23 -0.34
CA ASP A 231 18.64 -24.83 1.06
C ASP A 231 19.47 -23.55 1.21
N GLN A 232 20.11 -23.10 0.14
CA GLN A 232 20.88 -21.87 0.15
C GLN A 232 19.98 -20.63 0.19
N MET A 233 20.15 -19.84 1.24
CA MET A 233 19.54 -18.52 1.32
C MET A 233 20.31 -17.53 0.45
N PHE A 234 19.61 -16.56 -0.14
CA PHE A 234 20.21 -15.45 -0.87
C PHE A 234 19.95 -14.12 -0.18
N CYS A 235 20.88 -13.18 -0.30
CA CYS A 235 20.77 -11.88 0.35
C CYS A 235 20.07 -10.89 -0.56
N VAL A 236 19.03 -10.25 -0.03
CA VAL A 236 18.50 -9.00 -0.55
C VAL A 236 18.94 -7.97 0.48
N GLY A 237 19.80 -7.01 0.10
CA GLY A 237 20.33 -6.01 1.05
C GLY A 237 19.22 -5.12 1.65
N GLY A 238 19.58 -3.94 2.18
CA GLY A 238 18.55 -2.93 2.52
C GLY A 238 17.63 -2.72 1.31
N THR A 239 16.31 -2.63 1.49
CA THR A 239 15.37 -2.62 0.36
C THR A 239 14.24 -1.63 0.60
N GLU A 240 13.95 -0.74 -0.35
CA GLU A 240 12.79 0.14 -0.20
C GLU A 240 11.48 -0.66 -0.27
N THR A 241 11.28 -1.53 -1.25
CA THR A 241 10.05 -2.34 -1.32
C THR A 241 10.29 -3.77 -1.77
N ILE A 242 9.76 -4.73 -0.99
CA ILE A 242 9.62 -6.14 -1.38
C ILE A 242 8.13 -6.41 -1.59
N TRP A 243 7.78 -6.83 -2.79
CA TRP A 243 6.43 -7.23 -3.16
C TRP A 243 6.46 -8.67 -3.69
N LEU A 244 5.73 -9.58 -3.05
CA LEU A 244 5.65 -10.98 -3.48
C LEU A 244 4.20 -11.39 -3.63
N GLY A 245 3.87 -12.07 -4.73
CA GLY A 245 2.53 -12.60 -4.94
C GLY A 245 2.46 -13.97 -5.61
N GLY A 246 1.39 -14.69 -5.31
CA GLY A 246 1.24 -16.10 -5.70
C GLY A 246 2.30 -16.98 -5.04
N TYR A 247 2.80 -18.01 -5.74
CA TYR A 247 3.90 -18.87 -5.27
C TYR A 247 5.20 -18.10 -4.95
N ALA A 248 5.38 -16.87 -5.46
CA ALA A 248 6.53 -16.05 -5.11
C ALA A 248 6.55 -15.66 -3.63
N VAL A 249 5.40 -15.69 -2.92
CA VAL A 249 5.37 -15.48 -1.46
C VAL A 249 6.27 -16.48 -0.74
N GLY A 250 6.35 -17.73 -1.21
CA GLY A 250 7.24 -18.76 -0.65
C GLY A 250 8.73 -18.38 -0.69
N VAL A 251 9.15 -17.55 -1.65
CA VAL A 251 10.54 -17.11 -1.82
C VAL A 251 11.05 -16.35 -0.59
N ILE A 252 10.16 -15.73 0.19
CA ILE A 252 10.54 -15.02 1.43
C ILE A 252 11.23 -15.94 2.45
N THR A 253 10.97 -17.25 2.41
CA THR A 253 11.63 -18.23 3.29
C THR A 253 13.10 -18.47 2.94
N LYS A 254 13.50 -18.10 1.72
CA LYS A 254 14.85 -18.27 1.18
C LYS A 254 15.60 -16.93 1.06
N THR A 255 14.95 -15.81 1.39
CA THR A 255 15.60 -14.50 1.49
C THR A 255 16.23 -14.30 2.86
N ARG A 256 17.53 -13.97 2.89
CA ARG A 256 18.24 -13.49 4.07
C ARG A 256 18.29 -11.97 4.04
N ILE A 257 17.60 -11.32 4.97
CA ILE A 257 17.71 -9.90 5.25
C ILE A 257 18.40 -9.77 6.61
N ARG A 258 19.56 -9.10 6.67
CA ARG A 258 20.26 -8.94 7.96
C ARG A 258 19.40 -8.13 8.93
N GLU A 259 19.59 -8.35 10.22
CA GLU A 259 18.81 -7.66 11.28
C GLU A 259 19.03 -6.14 11.32
N ASP A 260 20.14 -5.66 10.77
CA ASP A 260 20.48 -4.24 10.61
C ASP A 260 19.99 -3.63 9.29
N CYS A 261 19.48 -4.44 8.36
CA CYS A 261 18.92 -3.93 7.11
C CYS A 261 17.50 -3.37 7.31
N GLU A 262 17.27 -2.16 6.81
CA GLU A 262 15.94 -1.55 6.77
C GLU A 262 15.18 -2.00 5.52
N VAL A 263 13.90 -2.31 5.72
CA VAL A 263 12.93 -2.55 4.65
C VAL A 263 11.81 -1.53 4.78
N GLU A 264 11.64 -0.65 3.80
CA GLU A 264 10.61 0.39 3.90
C GLU A 264 9.19 -0.21 3.76
N LYS A 265 8.97 -1.14 2.81
CA LYS A 265 7.69 -1.83 2.60
C LYS A 265 7.85 -3.32 2.31
N LEU A 266 7.11 -4.17 3.02
CA LEU A 266 6.91 -5.59 2.71
C LEU A 266 5.44 -5.84 2.36
N ILE A 267 5.18 -6.22 1.11
CA ILE A 267 3.83 -6.41 0.57
C ILE A 267 3.69 -7.86 0.10
N LEU A 268 2.73 -8.59 0.66
CA LEU A 268 2.49 -9.99 0.34
C LEU A 268 1.03 -10.19 -0.07
N TYR A 269 0.82 -10.89 -1.19
CA TYR A 269 -0.53 -11.11 -1.73
C TYR A 269 -0.72 -12.52 -2.31
N THR A 270 -1.71 -13.26 -1.82
CA THR A 270 -2.08 -14.53 -2.45
C THR A 270 -3.49 -15.00 -2.09
N LYS A 271 -4.26 -15.42 -3.10
CA LYS A 271 -5.61 -15.96 -2.95
C LYS A 271 -5.67 -17.46 -2.68
N GLU A 272 -4.58 -18.19 -2.93
CA GLU A 272 -4.53 -19.66 -2.80
C GLU A 272 -3.66 -20.07 -1.62
N LYS A 273 -4.08 -21.14 -0.93
CA LYS A 273 -3.43 -21.67 0.27
C LYS A 273 -2.08 -22.29 -0.05
N GLU A 274 -1.99 -22.93 -1.22
CA GLU A 274 -0.82 -23.66 -1.72
C GLU A 274 0.39 -22.73 -1.87
N HIS A 275 0.15 -21.44 -2.17
CA HIS A 275 1.19 -20.43 -2.34
C HIS A 275 1.95 -20.12 -1.05
N VAL A 276 1.32 -20.29 0.12
CA VAL A 276 1.96 -20.07 1.44
C VAL A 276 2.35 -21.37 2.13
N ALA A 277 2.09 -22.54 1.53
CA ALA A 277 2.34 -23.83 2.16
C ALA A 277 3.80 -24.00 2.63
N VAL A 278 4.77 -23.56 1.82
CA VAL A 278 6.21 -23.60 2.18
C VAL A 278 6.53 -22.67 3.35
N VAL A 279 5.84 -21.53 3.45
CA VAL A 279 6.01 -20.57 4.55
C VAL A 279 5.43 -21.16 5.84
N LEU A 280 4.21 -21.68 5.80
CA LEU A 280 3.54 -22.24 6.98
C LEU A 280 4.20 -23.54 7.47
N GLY A 281 4.84 -24.28 6.57
CA GLY A 281 5.64 -25.46 6.88
C GLY A 281 6.98 -25.15 7.57
N GLN A 282 7.40 -23.89 7.70
CA GLN A 282 8.60 -23.54 8.45
C GLN A 282 8.43 -23.84 9.95
N GLU A 283 9.34 -24.63 10.52
CA GLU A 283 9.35 -24.94 11.95
C GLU A 283 9.72 -23.70 12.79
N LYS A 284 10.70 -22.91 12.32
CA LYS A 284 11.20 -21.73 13.00
C LYS A 284 10.76 -20.46 12.28
N PRO A 285 10.37 -19.41 13.01
CA PRO A 285 10.14 -18.10 12.41
C PRO A 285 11.40 -17.56 11.72
N PHE A 286 11.23 -16.88 10.58
CA PHE A 286 12.32 -16.26 9.82
C PHE A 286 12.35 -14.74 10.01
N CYS A 287 13.54 -14.14 9.85
CA CYS A 287 13.74 -12.70 9.98
C CYS A 287 13.52 -11.99 8.64
N VAL A 288 12.85 -10.84 8.67
CA VAL A 288 12.62 -9.97 7.51
C VAL A 288 13.31 -8.60 7.65
N GLY A 289 14.29 -8.50 8.56
CA GLY A 289 14.97 -7.24 8.89
C GLY A 289 14.08 -6.25 9.67
N ARG A 290 14.47 -4.97 9.66
CA ARG A 290 13.69 -3.87 10.27
C ARG A 290 12.69 -3.33 9.25
N VAL A 291 11.49 -3.88 9.24
CA VAL A 291 10.44 -3.45 8.31
C VAL A 291 9.65 -2.29 8.89
N LYS A 292 9.53 -1.17 8.16
CA LYS A 292 8.69 -0.04 8.58
C LYS A 292 7.21 -0.28 8.30
N LYS A 293 6.88 -0.79 7.10
CA LYS A 293 5.48 -0.99 6.68
C LYS A 293 5.22 -2.40 6.14
N MET A 294 4.19 -3.08 6.66
CA MET A 294 3.76 -4.41 6.20
C MET A 294 2.32 -4.37 5.67
N PHE A 295 2.09 -4.96 4.49
CA PHE A 295 0.78 -5.05 3.85
C PHE A 295 0.50 -6.47 3.36
N PHE A 296 -0.27 -7.26 4.12
CA PHE A 296 -0.59 -8.64 3.74
C PHE A 296 -2.07 -8.79 3.40
N ARG A 297 -2.35 -9.47 2.29
CA ARG A 297 -3.72 -9.70 1.84
C ARG A 297 -4.01 -11.14 1.46
N ASP A 298 -5.19 -11.59 1.84
CA ASP A 298 -5.71 -12.95 1.69
C ASP A 298 -4.83 -13.97 2.43
N TYR A 299 -4.50 -15.15 1.88
CA TYR A 299 -3.69 -16.16 2.59
C TYR A 299 -2.29 -15.66 3.00
N ALA A 300 -1.81 -14.55 2.42
CA ALA A 300 -0.58 -13.91 2.86
C ALA A 300 -0.66 -13.43 4.32
N VAL A 301 -1.86 -13.17 4.86
CA VAL A 301 -2.04 -12.81 6.28
C VAL A 301 -1.44 -13.90 7.19
N CYS A 302 -1.56 -15.18 6.84
CA CYS A 302 -0.99 -16.28 7.61
C CYS A 302 0.55 -16.26 7.70
N VAL A 303 1.25 -15.61 6.76
CA VAL A 303 2.73 -15.49 6.78
C VAL A 303 3.22 -14.79 8.05
N ILE A 304 2.39 -13.91 8.61
CA ILE A 304 2.73 -13.15 9.81
C ILE A 304 3.03 -14.04 11.02
N THR A 305 2.47 -15.25 11.07
CA THR A 305 2.71 -16.25 12.13
C THR A 305 4.11 -16.85 12.09
N LYS A 306 4.83 -16.64 10.98
CA LYS A 306 6.17 -17.19 10.73
C LYS A 306 7.24 -16.12 10.65
N ILE A 307 6.90 -14.86 10.88
CA ILE A 307 7.86 -13.76 10.91
C ILE A 307 8.34 -13.55 12.35
N ARG A 308 9.66 -13.51 12.53
CA ARG A 308 10.29 -13.08 13.78
C ARG A 308 10.42 -11.57 13.78
N ALA A 309 9.59 -10.88 14.57
CA ALA A 309 9.81 -9.47 14.90
C ALA A 309 10.94 -9.34 15.94
N HIS A 310 11.87 -8.40 15.75
CA HIS A 310 12.85 -8.05 16.77
C HIS A 310 12.13 -7.34 17.94
N LYS A 311 12.59 -7.52 19.18
CA LYS A 311 11.95 -6.89 20.36
C LYS A 311 11.96 -5.35 20.30
N ASP A 312 12.92 -4.80 19.56
CA ASP A 312 13.07 -3.36 19.31
C ASP A 312 12.51 -2.94 17.94
N CYS A 313 11.70 -3.78 17.28
CA CYS A 313 11.03 -3.39 16.04
C CYS A 313 9.94 -2.35 16.34
N GLU A 314 10.13 -1.15 15.83
CA GLU A 314 9.09 -0.13 15.72
C GLU A 314 8.53 -0.15 14.29
N PHE A 315 7.25 -0.56 14.15
CA PHE A 315 6.56 -0.55 12.87
C PHE A 315 5.86 0.79 12.69
N GLU A 316 6.02 1.44 11.53
CA GLU A 316 5.18 2.58 11.18
C GLU A 316 3.75 2.13 10.86
N SER A 317 3.60 1.02 10.11
CA SER A 317 2.29 0.53 9.67
C SER A 317 2.22 -0.98 9.49
N LEU A 318 1.14 -1.59 9.97
CA LEU A 318 0.77 -2.99 9.73
C LEU A 318 -0.67 -3.04 9.19
N TRP A 319 -0.85 -3.52 7.98
CA TRP A 319 -2.14 -3.65 7.32
C TRP A 319 -2.40 -5.10 6.91
N LEU A 320 -3.47 -5.69 7.45
CA LEU A 320 -3.89 -7.06 7.17
C LEU A 320 -5.32 -7.05 6.63
N ALA A 321 -5.56 -7.71 5.50
CA ALA A 321 -6.90 -7.87 4.93
C ALA A 321 -7.15 -9.30 4.47
N ALA A 322 -8.28 -9.89 4.88
CA ALA A 322 -8.60 -11.27 4.56
C ALA A 322 -10.04 -11.42 4.09
N SER A 323 -10.22 -11.71 2.80
CA SER A 323 -11.56 -11.81 2.19
C SER A 323 -12.34 -13.08 2.52
N LYS A 324 -11.68 -14.10 3.10
CA LYS A 324 -12.29 -15.37 3.54
C LYS A 324 -11.77 -15.75 4.92
N GLU A 325 -12.55 -16.53 5.66
CA GLU A 325 -12.16 -17.03 6.98
C GLU A 325 -10.90 -17.90 6.92
N ASP A 326 -10.79 -18.77 5.90
CA ASP A 326 -9.62 -19.64 5.71
C ASP A 326 -8.29 -18.85 5.59
N HIS A 327 -8.34 -17.59 5.14
CA HIS A 327 -7.16 -16.73 4.99
C HIS A 327 -6.53 -16.33 6.33
N VAL A 328 -7.23 -16.52 7.45
CA VAL A 328 -6.72 -16.23 8.81
C VAL A 328 -6.62 -17.47 9.68
N ALA A 329 -6.91 -18.67 9.16
CA ALA A 329 -6.96 -19.91 9.96
C ALA A 329 -5.68 -20.11 10.79
N ALA A 330 -4.50 -19.98 10.18
CA ALA A 330 -3.22 -20.17 10.89
C ALA A 330 -2.97 -19.10 11.97
N VAL A 331 -3.48 -17.87 11.77
CA VAL A 331 -3.42 -16.81 12.80
C VAL A 331 -4.34 -17.16 13.97
N LEU A 332 -5.52 -17.70 13.67
CA LEU A 332 -6.49 -18.12 14.68
C LEU A 332 -6.06 -19.38 15.45
N GLU A 333 -5.10 -20.15 14.96
CA GLU A 333 -4.48 -21.27 15.69
C GLU A 333 -3.42 -20.82 16.71
N GLN A 334 -2.90 -19.58 16.61
CA GLN A 334 -1.92 -19.06 17.57
C GLN A 334 -2.58 -18.68 18.90
N GLU A 335 -1.87 -18.85 20.02
CA GLU A 335 -2.32 -18.37 21.33
C GLU A 335 -2.01 -16.88 21.53
N GLU A 336 -0.80 -16.47 21.16
CA GLU A 336 -0.31 -15.11 21.30
C GLU A 336 -0.33 -14.37 19.97
N MET A 337 -0.39 -13.05 20.10
CA MET A 337 -0.26 -12.15 18.97
C MET A 337 1.19 -12.07 18.53
N PHE A 338 1.42 -12.07 17.21
CA PHE A 338 2.77 -12.14 16.61
C PHE A 338 3.63 -10.87 16.80
N PHE A 339 3.10 -9.80 17.39
CA PHE A 339 3.81 -8.54 17.55
C PHE A 339 4.27 -8.27 18.99
N VAL A 340 5.57 -8.04 19.11
CA VAL A 340 6.25 -7.64 20.34
C VAL A 340 6.98 -6.32 20.05
N GLY A 341 6.32 -5.19 20.33
CA GLY A 341 6.91 -3.87 20.07
C GLY A 341 5.90 -2.72 19.96
N ARG A 342 6.34 -1.65 19.29
CA ARG A 342 5.57 -0.42 19.04
C ARG A 342 5.09 -0.41 17.59
N VAL A 343 3.79 -0.11 17.39
CA VAL A 343 3.19 0.03 16.07
C VAL A 343 2.56 1.42 15.96
N GLY A 344 2.92 2.19 14.93
CA GLY A 344 2.25 3.45 14.60
C GLY A 344 0.80 3.19 14.25
N ARG A 345 0.54 2.59 13.08
CA ARG A 345 -0.82 2.25 12.63
C ARG A 345 -0.99 0.75 12.42
N MET A 346 -1.99 0.16 13.05
CA MET A 346 -2.44 -1.21 12.83
C MET A 346 -3.84 -1.19 12.23
N GLU A 347 -4.01 -1.76 11.05
CA GLU A 347 -5.29 -1.80 10.34
C GLU A 347 -5.64 -3.24 9.95
N LEU A 348 -6.77 -3.72 10.49
CA LEU A 348 -7.31 -5.04 10.23
C LEU A 348 -8.63 -4.91 9.48
N GLN A 349 -8.69 -5.47 8.27
CA GLN A 349 -9.88 -5.43 7.42
C GLN A 349 -10.46 -6.82 7.16
N GLU A 350 -11.77 -6.88 7.04
CA GLU A 350 -12.50 -8.11 6.71
C GLU A 350 -12.25 -9.20 7.77
N HIS A 351 -12.06 -10.48 7.40
CA HIS A 351 -11.79 -11.54 8.38
C HIS A 351 -10.50 -11.32 9.19
N ALA A 352 -9.58 -10.44 8.75
CA ALA A 352 -8.38 -10.11 9.51
C ALA A 352 -8.70 -9.42 10.84
N VAL A 353 -9.90 -8.83 10.99
CA VAL A 353 -10.39 -8.31 12.26
C VAL A 353 -10.34 -9.39 13.35
N CYS A 354 -10.55 -10.66 13.01
CA CYS A 354 -10.52 -11.78 13.96
C CYS A 354 -9.14 -12.02 14.60
N ALA A 355 -8.06 -11.54 13.97
CA ALA A 355 -6.72 -11.62 14.54
C ALA A 355 -6.58 -10.83 15.85
N ILE A 356 -7.47 -9.85 16.11
CA ILE A 356 -7.46 -9.06 17.34
C ILE A 356 -7.80 -9.89 18.59
N THR A 357 -8.45 -11.04 18.44
CA THR A 357 -8.80 -11.94 19.55
C THR A 357 -7.58 -12.58 20.21
N LYS A 358 -6.41 -12.47 19.57
CA LYS A 358 -5.15 -13.05 20.06
C LYS A 358 -4.54 -12.17 21.13
N ARG A 359 -3.90 -12.82 22.10
CA ARG A 359 -3.41 -12.13 23.29
C ARG A 359 -2.24 -11.21 22.94
N SER A 360 -2.43 -9.90 23.07
CA SER A 360 -1.32 -8.94 23.03
C SER A 360 -0.42 -9.08 24.26
N HIS A 361 0.89 -8.88 24.08
CA HIS A 361 1.80 -8.67 25.20
C HIS A 361 1.46 -7.36 25.93
N LYS A 362 1.68 -7.29 27.26
CA LYS A 362 1.41 -6.08 28.07
C LYS A 362 2.16 -4.85 27.57
N ASP A 363 3.34 -5.08 26.99
CA ASP A 363 4.20 -4.01 26.47
C ASP A 363 3.83 -3.53 25.07
N CYS A 364 2.86 -4.17 24.41
CA CYS A 364 2.42 -3.76 23.07
C CYS A 364 1.84 -2.33 23.12
N VAL A 365 2.38 -1.46 22.27
CA VAL A 365 1.93 -0.07 22.11
C VAL A 365 1.49 0.13 20.67
N VAL A 366 0.24 0.53 20.47
CA VAL A 366 -0.33 0.86 19.16
C VAL A 366 -0.79 2.31 19.18
N GLU A 367 -0.24 3.17 18.30
CA GLU A 367 -0.69 4.57 18.25
C GLU A 367 -2.09 4.67 17.64
N CYS A 368 -2.40 3.88 16.61
CA CYS A 368 -3.71 3.83 15.99
C CYS A 368 -4.10 2.39 15.63
N LEU A 369 -5.15 1.87 16.26
CA LEU A 369 -5.77 0.60 15.94
C LEU A 369 -7.07 0.84 15.17
N ARG A 370 -7.14 0.36 13.93
CA ARG A 370 -8.31 0.44 13.05
C ARG A 370 -8.85 -0.95 12.72
N LEU A 371 -10.13 -1.18 13.02
CA LEU A 371 -10.84 -2.40 12.64
C LEU A 371 -11.98 -2.05 11.68
N HIS A 372 -12.04 -2.74 10.53
CA HIS A 372 -13.07 -2.49 9.51
C HIS A 372 -13.69 -3.79 8.99
N ALA A 373 -14.97 -4.01 9.31
CA ALA A 373 -15.73 -5.20 8.90
C ALA A 373 -17.07 -4.81 8.27
N ASN A 374 -17.16 -4.77 6.94
CA ASN A 374 -18.38 -4.37 6.24
C ASN A 374 -19.44 -5.50 6.09
N ARG A 375 -19.12 -6.73 6.52
CA ARG A 375 -20.03 -7.89 6.56
C ARG A 375 -20.03 -8.55 7.92
N LYS A 376 -21.14 -9.19 8.28
CA LYS A 376 -21.32 -9.83 9.60
C LYS A 376 -20.31 -10.97 9.81
N GLU A 377 -20.07 -11.75 8.76
CA GLU A 377 -19.13 -12.87 8.73
C GLU A 377 -17.69 -12.46 9.13
N TYR A 378 -17.27 -11.26 8.74
CA TYR A 378 -15.92 -10.74 9.02
C TYR A 378 -15.65 -10.46 10.50
N ALA A 379 -16.69 -10.16 11.28
CA ALA A 379 -16.57 -9.94 12.71
C ALA A 379 -17.09 -11.13 13.54
N ALA A 380 -17.63 -12.18 12.90
CA ALA A 380 -18.36 -13.24 13.59
C ALA A 380 -17.53 -13.93 14.69
N ALA A 381 -16.26 -14.25 14.43
CA ALA A 381 -15.40 -14.89 15.43
C ALA A 381 -15.07 -13.96 16.60
N VAL A 382 -14.95 -12.65 16.35
CA VAL A 382 -14.82 -11.66 17.44
C VAL A 382 -16.14 -11.60 18.21
N LEU A 383 -17.27 -11.36 17.55
CA LEU A 383 -18.57 -11.22 18.21
C LEU A 383 -18.99 -12.46 19.04
N GLY A 384 -18.58 -13.66 18.62
CA GLY A 384 -18.80 -14.91 19.35
C GLY A 384 -17.79 -15.18 20.48
N HIS A 385 -16.81 -14.32 20.70
CA HIS A 385 -15.81 -14.49 21.74
C HIS A 385 -16.38 -14.10 23.12
N ASP A 386 -16.48 -15.08 24.02
CA ASP A 386 -17.19 -14.91 25.31
C ASP A 386 -16.47 -13.98 26.30
N LYS A 387 -15.14 -13.88 26.21
CA LYS A 387 -14.31 -13.13 27.16
C LYS A 387 -13.73 -11.87 26.52
N PRO A 388 -13.70 -10.74 27.23
CA PRO A 388 -12.91 -9.59 26.78
C PRO A 388 -11.43 -9.98 26.60
N PHE A 389 -10.76 -9.37 25.61
CA PHE A 389 -9.35 -9.58 25.33
C PHE A 389 -8.60 -8.25 25.32
N CYS A 390 -7.33 -8.28 25.74
CA CYS A 390 -6.49 -7.10 25.86
C CYS A 390 -5.81 -6.79 24.53
N VAL A 391 -5.98 -5.57 24.03
CA VAL A 391 -5.33 -5.07 22.81
C VAL A 391 -4.04 -4.26 23.10
N GLY A 392 -3.58 -4.24 24.35
CA GLY A 392 -2.41 -3.50 24.79
C GLY A 392 -2.71 -2.02 25.07
N ARG A 393 -1.72 -1.15 24.88
CA ARG A 393 -1.85 0.31 25.01
C ARG A 393 -2.20 0.92 23.66
N VAL A 394 -3.39 1.51 23.54
CA VAL A 394 -3.91 2.08 22.28
C VAL A 394 -4.21 3.57 22.45
N LYS A 395 -3.59 4.45 21.67
CA LYS A 395 -3.89 5.90 21.72
C LYS A 395 -5.15 6.26 20.92
N ILE A 396 -5.30 5.71 19.72
CA ILE A 396 -6.45 5.96 18.84
C ILE A 396 -7.12 4.63 18.49
N LEU A 397 -8.40 4.50 18.78
CA LEU A 397 -9.22 3.33 18.45
C LEU A 397 -10.30 3.72 17.43
N GLU A 398 -10.26 3.13 16.24
CA GLU A 398 -11.20 3.38 15.15
C GLU A 398 -11.93 2.09 14.76
N LEU A 399 -13.25 2.03 14.98
CA LEU A 399 -14.08 0.87 14.67
C LEU A 399 -15.13 1.24 13.62
N TYR A 400 -15.13 0.51 12.50
CA TYR A 400 -16.02 0.76 11.37
C TYR A 400 -16.94 -0.42 11.07
N GLU A 401 -18.21 -0.12 10.85
CA GLU A 401 -19.27 -1.04 10.48
C GLU A 401 -19.41 -2.19 11.52
N TYR A 402 -19.45 -3.48 11.14
CA TYR A 402 -19.60 -4.58 12.12
C TYR A 402 -18.46 -4.67 13.14
N ALA A 403 -17.31 -4.02 12.89
CA ALA A 403 -16.23 -3.96 13.88
C ALA A 403 -16.63 -3.16 15.12
N VAL A 404 -17.62 -2.26 15.03
CA VAL A 404 -18.18 -1.56 16.20
C VAL A 404 -18.72 -2.55 17.23
N GLY A 405 -19.25 -3.70 16.77
CA GLY A 405 -19.70 -4.80 17.62
C GLY A 405 -18.62 -5.41 18.51
N SER A 406 -17.33 -5.21 18.19
CA SER A 406 -16.22 -5.70 19.01
C SER A 406 -15.95 -4.85 20.25
N LEU A 407 -16.42 -3.59 20.30
CA LEU A 407 -16.12 -2.65 21.38
C LEU A 407 -16.35 -3.23 22.79
N PRO A 408 -17.46 -3.93 23.08
CA PRO A 408 -17.71 -4.52 24.40
C PRO A 408 -16.73 -5.63 24.82
N GLN A 409 -15.87 -6.09 23.93
CA GLN A 409 -14.89 -7.15 24.18
C GLN A 409 -13.45 -6.61 24.22
N LEU A 410 -13.23 -5.38 23.80
CA LEU A 410 -11.90 -4.78 23.85
C LEU A 410 -11.60 -4.32 25.27
N THR A 411 -10.51 -4.81 25.82
CA THR A 411 -9.90 -4.26 27.04
C THR A 411 -8.61 -3.54 26.66
N ILE A 412 -8.47 -2.29 27.09
CA ILE A 412 -7.24 -1.51 26.92
C ILE A 412 -6.52 -1.54 28.26
N HIS A 413 -5.18 -1.52 28.23
CA HIS A 413 -4.37 -1.51 29.45
C HIS A 413 -4.78 -0.35 30.39
N GLU A 414 -4.89 -0.62 31.70
CA GLU A 414 -5.39 0.31 32.74
C GLU A 414 -4.68 1.68 32.77
N ASP A 415 -3.35 1.66 32.57
CA ASP A 415 -2.53 2.87 32.53
C ASP A 415 -2.65 3.69 31.23
N CYS A 416 -3.44 3.23 30.25
CA CYS A 416 -3.57 3.89 28.97
C CYS A 416 -4.66 4.97 28.98
N VAL A 417 -4.32 6.15 28.45
CA VAL A 417 -5.30 7.18 28.09
C VAL A 417 -5.52 7.10 26.59
N VAL A 418 -6.77 6.85 26.19
CA VAL A 418 -7.14 6.84 24.77
C VAL A 418 -7.38 8.29 24.35
N GLU A 419 -6.54 8.79 23.45
CA GLU A 419 -6.65 10.14 22.90
C GLU A 419 -7.90 10.29 22.04
N ARG A 420 -8.29 9.24 21.29
CA ARG A 420 -9.49 9.26 20.44
C ARG A 420 -10.15 7.90 20.31
N LEU A 421 -11.46 7.88 20.52
CA LEU A 421 -12.36 6.80 20.13
C LEU A 421 -13.23 7.26 18.95
N GLU A 422 -13.16 6.57 17.83
CA GLU A 422 -13.99 6.81 16.65
C GLU A 422 -14.81 5.56 16.31
N LEU A 423 -16.13 5.71 16.29
CA LEU A 423 -17.06 4.66 15.89
C LEU A 423 -17.90 5.15 14.70
N SER A 424 -18.01 4.34 13.66
CA SER A 424 -18.81 4.69 12.48
C SER A 424 -19.58 3.48 11.97
N ALA A 425 -20.90 3.64 11.83
CA ALA A 425 -21.78 2.57 11.39
C ALA A 425 -22.88 3.11 10.47
N LYS A 426 -22.84 2.78 9.18
CA LYS A 426 -23.80 3.29 8.19
C LYS A 426 -25.18 2.62 8.22
N ARG A 427 -25.32 1.50 8.95
CA ARG A 427 -26.55 0.70 9.04
C ARG A 427 -26.76 0.20 10.48
N ASN A 428 -28.03 0.07 10.88
CA ASN A 428 -28.41 -0.42 12.22
C ASN A 428 -27.77 -1.79 12.56
N GLN A 429 -27.75 -2.71 11.60
CA GLN A 429 -27.20 -4.06 11.78
C GLN A 429 -25.76 -4.09 12.32
N TYR A 430 -24.97 -3.04 12.08
CA TYR A 430 -23.57 -2.95 12.52
C TYR A 430 -23.42 -2.70 14.02
N VAL A 431 -24.42 -2.09 14.65
CA VAL A 431 -24.43 -1.79 16.09
C VAL A 431 -25.35 -2.72 16.89
N ALA A 432 -26.15 -3.55 16.21
CA ALA A 432 -27.12 -4.44 16.83
C ALA A 432 -26.53 -5.31 17.95
N ALA A 433 -25.35 -5.90 17.74
CA ALA A 433 -24.69 -6.72 18.77
C ALA A 433 -24.34 -5.95 20.06
N VAL A 434 -24.02 -4.67 19.94
CA VAL A 434 -23.72 -3.79 21.08
C VAL A 434 -25.03 -3.45 21.80
N LEU A 435 -26.04 -3.04 21.03
CA LEU A 435 -27.36 -2.69 21.55
C LEU A 435 -28.05 -3.86 22.27
N GLU A 436 -28.04 -5.05 21.68
CA GLU A 436 -28.63 -6.29 22.23
C GLU A 436 -27.96 -6.73 23.54
N ARG A 437 -26.65 -6.50 23.69
CA ARG A 437 -25.94 -6.87 24.92
C ARG A 437 -26.44 -6.05 26.11
N GLY A 438 -26.84 -4.80 25.88
CA GLY A 438 -27.43 -3.91 26.88
C GLY A 438 -26.53 -3.59 28.09
N LYS A 439 -25.25 -3.99 28.05
CA LYS A 439 -24.28 -3.78 29.13
C LYS A 439 -23.54 -2.47 28.93
N GLU A 440 -23.34 -1.74 30.02
CA GLU A 440 -22.48 -0.55 30.02
C GLU A 440 -21.06 -0.93 29.57
N ILE A 441 -20.51 -0.14 28.65
CA ILE A 441 -19.14 -0.21 28.17
C ILE A 441 -18.36 0.88 28.90
N SER A 442 -17.48 0.46 29.82
CA SER A 442 -16.65 1.40 30.56
C SER A 442 -15.52 1.89 29.67
N ILE A 443 -15.47 3.21 29.45
CA ILE A 443 -14.40 3.89 28.74
C ILE A 443 -13.72 4.80 29.76
N GLU A 444 -12.84 4.22 30.56
CA GLU A 444 -12.38 4.85 31.81
C GLU A 444 -11.57 6.13 31.57
N ARG A 445 -10.97 6.31 30.37
CA ARG A 445 -10.01 7.40 30.08
C ARG A 445 -9.94 7.79 28.59
N VAL A 446 -11.05 8.22 27.97
CA VAL A 446 -11.04 8.79 26.60
C VAL A 446 -11.10 10.30 26.60
N ARG A 447 -10.20 10.95 25.85
CA ARG A 447 -10.21 12.41 25.63
C ARG A 447 -11.21 12.85 24.57
N ASN A 448 -11.27 12.16 23.43
CA ASN A 448 -12.11 12.55 22.29
C ASN A 448 -13.00 11.38 21.84
N ILE A 449 -14.31 11.60 21.75
CA ILE A 449 -15.30 10.60 21.31
C ILE A 449 -16.00 11.09 20.05
N TRP A 450 -15.83 10.37 18.94
CA TRP A 450 -16.44 10.68 17.65
C TRP A 450 -17.36 9.54 17.21
N LEU A 451 -18.67 9.81 17.09
CA LEU A 451 -19.68 8.83 16.69
C LEU A 451 -20.36 9.26 15.40
N TRP A 452 -20.37 8.39 14.41
CA TRP A 452 -20.95 8.63 13.09
C TRP A 452 -22.10 7.66 12.78
N ASP A 453 -23.19 8.23 12.28
CA ASP A 453 -24.41 7.54 11.88
C ASP A 453 -24.98 6.65 12.99
N TYR A 454 -25.26 5.36 12.75
CA TYR A 454 -25.85 4.48 13.76
C TYR A 454 -24.94 4.25 14.98
N ALA A 455 -23.64 4.57 14.90
CA ALA A 455 -22.76 4.50 16.06
C ALA A 455 -23.19 5.47 17.17
N VAL A 456 -23.93 6.54 16.83
CA VAL A 456 -24.54 7.45 17.82
C VAL A 456 -25.49 6.68 18.75
N SER A 457 -26.12 5.61 18.28
CA SER A 457 -27.03 4.78 19.09
C SER A 457 -26.35 4.05 20.25
N ILE A 458 -25.01 3.93 20.23
CA ILE A 458 -24.24 3.27 21.29
C ILE A 458 -23.96 4.23 22.46
N LEU A 459 -24.09 5.55 22.25
CA LEU A 459 -23.73 6.56 23.24
C LEU A 459 -24.32 6.31 24.65
N PRO A 460 -25.60 5.90 24.81
CA PRO A 460 -26.16 5.62 26.14
C PRO A 460 -25.46 4.46 26.88
N GLN A 461 -24.80 3.57 26.16
CA GLN A 461 -24.04 2.45 26.74
C GLN A 461 -22.60 2.83 27.09
N LEU A 462 -22.10 3.98 26.62
CA LEU A 462 -20.75 4.44 26.91
C LEU A 462 -20.71 5.10 28.29
N LYS A 463 -20.11 4.44 29.26
CA LYS A 463 -19.93 5.00 30.60
C LYS A 463 -18.67 5.86 30.63
N ILE A 464 -18.88 7.17 30.63
CA ILE A 464 -17.85 8.17 30.91
C ILE A 464 -17.83 8.35 32.43
N HIS A 465 -16.73 7.97 33.09
CA HIS A 465 -16.62 8.04 34.56
C HIS A 465 -16.81 9.50 35.04
N GLY A 466 -17.45 9.71 36.20
CA GLY A 466 -17.80 11.05 36.69
C GLY A 466 -16.60 11.99 36.92
N ASP A 467 -15.44 11.42 37.27
CA ASP A 467 -14.18 12.15 37.41
C ASP A 467 -13.48 12.44 36.07
N GLY A 468 -13.84 11.72 35.01
CA GLY A 468 -13.28 11.88 33.67
C GLY A 468 -13.83 13.12 32.97
N GLU A 469 -12.94 13.95 32.43
CA GLU A 469 -13.30 15.08 31.58
C GLU A 469 -13.03 14.72 30.11
N VAL A 470 -14.07 14.77 29.29
CA VAL A 470 -13.97 14.58 27.83
C VAL A 470 -13.62 15.92 27.19
N GLU A 471 -12.50 15.97 26.46
CA GLU A 471 -12.07 17.17 25.74
C GLU A 471 -13.01 17.49 24.56
N SER A 472 -13.47 16.46 23.84
CA SER A 472 -14.38 16.63 22.71
C SER A 472 -15.36 15.47 22.52
N LEU A 473 -16.65 15.78 22.50
CA LEU A 473 -17.73 14.87 22.08
C LEU A 473 -18.29 15.37 20.74
N SER A 474 -18.13 14.58 19.68
CA SER A 474 -18.63 14.90 18.34
C SER A 474 -19.57 13.81 17.83
N LEU A 475 -20.82 14.18 17.56
CA LEU A 475 -21.84 13.27 17.04
C LEU A 475 -22.31 13.75 15.67
N HIS A 476 -22.39 12.84 14.72
CA HIS A 476 -22.97 13.11 13.41
C HIS A 476 -23.96 12.01 13.03
N ALA A 477 -25.16 12.41 12.61
CA ALA A 477 -26.13 11.48 12.06
C ALA A 477 -26.74 12.03 10.78
N SER A 478 -26.60 11.28 9.67
CA SER A 478 -27.16 11.64 8.37
C SER A 478 -28.68 11.42 8.28
N GLY A 479 -29.23 10.42 8.98
CA GLY A 479 -30.65 10.08 9.02
C GLY A 479 -31.26 10.12 10.42
N LYS A 480 -32.59 10.23 10.50
CA LYS A 480 -33.33 10.22 11.79
C LYS A 480 -33.28 8.86 12.47
N GLU A 481 -33.24 7.82 11.66
CA GLU A 481 -33.15 6.42 12.05
C GLU A 481 -31.85 6.10 12.80
N ASN A 482 -30.78 6.85 12.53
CA ASN A 482 -29.47 6.69 13.18
C ASN A 482 -29.49 7.03 14.68
N VAL A 483 -30.47 7.84 15.11
CA VAL A 483 -30.63 8.32 16.50
C VAL A 483 -31.88 7.77 17.17
N ALA A 484 -32.73 7.02 16.44
CA ALA A 484 -34.02 6.54 16.94
C ALA A 484 -33.87 5.75 18.25
N ALA A 485 -32.90 4.82 18.31
CA ALA A 485 -32.65 4.03 19.51
C ALA A 485 -32.25 4.88 20.74
N VAL A 486 -31.60 6.04 20.53
CA VAL A 486 -31.26 6.95 21.63
C VAL A 486 -32.49 7.72 22.10
N LEU A 487 -33.33 8.16 21.17
CA LEU A 487 -34.53 8.94 21.48
C LEU A 487 -35.64 8.07 22.11
N GLU A 488 -35.69 6.80 21.74
CA GLU A 488 -36.56 5.79 22.36
C GLU A 488 -36.05 5.32 23.74
N HIS A 489 -34.82 5.68 24.11
CA HIS A 489 -34.28 5.36 25.42
C HIS A 489 -35.11 6.05 26.52
N GLU A 490 -35.64 5.26 27.45
CA GLU A 490 -36.61 5.72 28.46
C GLU A 490 -36.02 6.77 29.41
N ARG A 491 -34.72 6.66 29.71
CA ARG A 491 -34.03 7.52 30.67
C ARG A 491 -33.03 8.42 29.96
N GLU A 492 -32.84 9.60 30.51
CA GLU A 492 -31.66 10.41 30.18
C GLU A 492 -30.38 9.67 30.58
N PHE A 493 -29.32 9.85 29.80
CA PHE A 493 -28.00 9.29 30.10
C PHE A 493 -26.98 10.41 30.34
N CYS A 494 -26.04 10.15 31.24
CA CYS A 494 -25.01 11.13 31.60
C CYS A 494 -23.85 11.08 30.62
N VAL A 495 -23.45 12.22 30.05
CA VAL A 495 -22.24 12.34 29.23
C VAL A 495 -21.03 12.87 30.01
N GLY A 496 -21.17 13.03 31.34
CA GLY A 496 -20.10 13.52 32.23
C GLY A 496 -19.76 15.00 32.02
N ARG A 497 -18.49 15.35 32.26
CA ARG A 497 -17.94 16.68 31.97
C ARG A 497 -17.38 16.69 30.55
N VAL A 498 -17.77 17.69 29.75
CA VAL A 498 -17.39 17.82 28.35
C VAL A 498 -16.93 19.25 28.10
N LYS A 499 -15.71 19.45 27.58
CA LYS A 499 -15.23 20.80 27.19
C LYS A 499 -15.84 21.28 25.89
N ASN A 500 -15.80 20.43 24.86
CA ASN A 500 -16.27 20.77 23.51
C ASN A 500 -17.32 19.76 23.04
N MET A 501 -18.50 20.23 22.68
CA MET A 501 -19.57 19.39 22.15
C MET A 501 -20.01 19.88 20.77
N SER A 502 -20.00 18.99 19.77
CA SER A 502 -20.49 19.27 18.42
C SER A 502 -21.50 18.21 18.00
N LEU A 503 -22.75 18.61 17.85
CA LEU A 503 -23.83 17.76 17.35
C LEU A 503 -24.21 18.20 15.95
N ARG A 504 -24.16 17.28 14.98
CA ARG A 504 -24.39 17.58 13.56
C ARG A 504 -25.46 16.69 12.94
N GLY A 505 -26.23 17.25 12.01
CA GLY A 505 -27.29 16.48 11.34
C GLY A 505 -28.43 16.14 12.31
N TYR A 506 -28.99 14.94 12.22
CA TYR A 506 -30.03 14.46 13.15
C TYR A 506 -29.49 14.18 14.56
N ALA A 507 -28.17 14.16 14.76
CA ALA A 507 -27.56 13.96 16.08
C ALA A 507 -27.84 15.12 17.04
N VAL A 508 -28.28 16.27 16.54
CA VAL A 508 -28.73 17.39 17.38
C VAL A 508 -29.86 16.95 18.32
N CYS A 509 -30.79 16.09 17.87
CA CYS A 509 -31.91 15.62 18.70
C CYS A 509 -31.44 14.81 19.91
N VAL A 510 -30.25 14.22 19.88
CA VAL A 510 -29.74 13.42 21.00
C VAL A 510 -29.60 14.27 22.27
N VAL A 511 -29.43 15.59 22.13
CA VAL A 511 -29.33 16.51 23.28
C VAL A 511 -30.55 16.45 24.21
N THR A 512 -31.74 16.07 23.70
CA THR A 512 -32.97 15.97 24.52
C THR A 512 -32.93 14.80 25.50
N LYS A 513 -31.97 13.89 25.36
CA LYS A 513 -31.76 12.72 26.23
C LYS A 513 -30.46 12.77 27.01
N MET A 514 -29.68 13.84 26.86
CA MET A 514 -28.40 14.00 27.53
C MET A 514 -28.57 14.73 28.86
N ARG A 515 -27.92 14.19 29.89
CA ARG A 515 -27.62 14.93 31.12
C ARG A 515 -26.14 15.27 31.17
N ILE A 516 -25.83 16.56 31.33
CA ILE A 516 -24.47 17.05 31.50
C ILE A 516 -24.22 17.24 33.01
N HIS A 517 -23.00 16.98 33.47
CA HIS A 517 -22.65 17.18 34.88
C HIS A 517 -22.86 18.64 35.31
N GLU A 518 -23.42 18.87 36.50
CA GLU A 518 -23.79 20.22 37.00
C GLU A 518 -22.60 21.19 37.04
N ASP A 519 -21.43 20.71 37.46
CA ASP A 519 -20.18 21.47 37.48
C ASP A 519 -19.50 21.66 36.11
N ASN A 520 -20.13 21.24 35.02
CA ASN A 520 -19.52 21.37 33.70
C ASN A 520 -19.57 22.81 33.18
N THR A 521 -18.42 23.32 32.75
CA THR A 521 -18.32 24.58 32.00
C THR A 521 -17.77 24.31 30.61
N MET A 522 -18.65 24.23 29.61
CA MET A 522 -18.26 23.98 28.22
C MET A 522 -17.49 25.17 27.65
N GLU A 523 -16.38 24.89 26.98
CA GLU A 523 -15.68 25.87 26.14
C GLU A 523 -16.42 26.12 24.83
N SER A 524 -17.04 25.09 24.25
CA SER A 524 -17.75 25.16 22.98
C SER A 524 -18.95 24.21 22.93
N PHE A 525 -20.09 24.73 22.48
CA PHE A 525 -21.30 23.96 22.23
C PHE A 525 -21.87 24.35 20.87
N VAL A 526 -21.88 23.39 19.94
CA VAL A 526 -22.25 23.61 18.53
C VAL A 526 -23.39 22.68 18.14
N LEU A 527 -24.52 23.27 17.72
CA LEU A 527 -25.61 22.57 17.05
C LEU A 527 -25.63 22.96 15.58
N ASP A 528 -25.28 22.03 14.70
CA ASP A 528 -25.24 22.25 13.26
C ASP A 528 -26.22 21.32 12.52
N GLY A 529 -27.30 21.91 12.03
CA GLY A 529 -28.36 21.18 11.35
C GLY A 529 -29.18 22.09 10.45
N ARG A 530 -29.91 21.47 9.51
CA ARG A 530 -30.97 22.13 8.76
C ARG A 530 -32.25 22.10 9.59
N ARG A 531 -33.22 22.96 9.28
CA ARG A 531 -34.51 23.04 9.99
C ARG A 531 -35.16 21.67 10.27
N LYS A 532 -35.12 20.75 9.30
CA LYS A 532 -35.67 19.38 9.44
C LYS A 532 -35.01 18.55 10.55
N HIS A 533 -33.73 18.80 10.85
CA HIS A 533 -32.97 18.06 11.87
C HIS A 533 -33.36 18.48 13.29
N PHE A 534 -33.96 19.65 13.48
CA PHE A 534 -34.33 20.16 14.80
C PHE A 534 -35.75 19.81 15.25
N SER A 535 -36.47 19.01 14.47
CA SER A 535 -37.88 18.65 14.77
C SER A 535 -38.06 18.16 16.20
N GLY A 536 -37.23 17.19 16.64
CA GLY A 536 -37.30 16.67 18.02
C GLY A 536 -37.02 17.71 19.10
N ILE A 537 -36.13 18.68 18.88
CA ILE A 537 -35.87 19.75 19.86
C ILE A 537 -37.00 20.79 19.87
N LEU A 538 -37.60 21.07 18.71
CA LEU A 538 -38.65 22.07 18.60
C LEU A 538 -39.96 21.62 19.27
N GLU A 539 -40.16 20.30 19.41
CA GLU A 539 -41.28 19.68 20.13
C GLU A 539 -41.13 19.80 21.66
N GLU A 540 -39.92 20.03 22.16
CA GLU A 540 -39.67 20.20 23.58
C GLU A 540 -40.22 21.52 24.14
N GLY A 541 -40.50 21.52 25.45
CA GLY A 541 -40.88 22.74 26.17
C GLY A 541 -39.77 23.79 26.15
N ASP A 542 -40.11 25.06 26.37
CA ASP A 542 -39.08 26.10 26.50
C ASP A 542 -38.25 25.87 27.77
N SER A 543 -36.93 26.06 27.69
CA SER A 543 -35.97 25.83 28.78
C SER A 543 -36.04 24.44 29.43
N SER A 544 -36.38 23.41 28.65
CA SER A 544 -36.52 22.02 29.10
C SER A 544 -35.21 21.22 29.01
N ILE A 545 -34.29 21.62 28.12
CA ILE A 545 -33.03 20.90 27.88
C ILE A 545 -31.90 21.56 28.68
N GLU A 546 -31.39 20.88 29.70
CA GLU A 546 -30.36 21.40 30.60
C GLU A 546 -28.95 21.23 30.02
N LEU A 547 -28.22 22.34 29.83
CA LEU A 547 -26.84 22.32 29.32
C LEU A 547 -25.80 22.85 30.32
N GLY A 548 -26.23 23.54 31.37
CA GLY A 548 -25.33 24.15 32.35
C GLY A 548 -24.58 25.37 31.81
N ARG A 549 -23.29 25.51 32.17
CA ARG A 549 -22.48 26.71 31.87
C ARG A 549 -21.72 26.56 30.55
N ILE A 550 -21.74 27.60 29.72
CA ILE A 550 -21.08 27.61 28.40
C ILE A 550 -20.34 28.92 28.17
N ARG A 551 -19.10 28.89 27.67
CA ARG A 551 -18.37 30.10 27.31
C ARG A 551 -19.05 30.81 26.14
N ARG A 552 -19.33 32.12 26.28
CA ARG A 552 -20.04 32.94 25.27
C ARG A 552 -19.43 32.83 23.86
N ARG A 553 -18.10 32.73 23.74
CA ARG A 553 -17.40 32.63 22.44
C ARG A 553 -17.61 31.28 21.74
N GLY A 554 -17.92 30.22 22.47
CA GLY A 554 -18.11 28.87 21.93
C GLY A 554 -19.56 28.45 21.75
N PHE A 555 -20.53 29.29 22.11
CA PHE A 555 -21.95 28.98 21.97
C PHE A 555 -22.46 29.25 20.55
N LYS A 556 -22.58 28.19 19.74
CA LYS A 556 -23.02 28.25 18.34
C LYS A 556 -24.31 27.43 18.16
N VAL A 557 -25.42 28.06 18.54
CA VAL A 557 -26.77 27.49 18.43
C VAL A 557 -27.68 28.39 17.60
N PRO A 558 -28.45 27.84 16.63
CA PRO A 558 -29.45 28.60 15.88
C PRO A 558 -30.45 29.29 16.81
N ARG A 559 -30.84 30.53 16.49
CA ARG A 559 -31.69 31.36 17.36
C ARG A 559 -33.00 30.69 17.75
N GLU A 560 -33.64 29.99 16.81
CA GLU A 560 -34.91 29.28 17.00
C GLU A 560 -34.84 28.17 18.08
N ILE A 561 -33.63 27.65 18.31
CA ILE A 561 -33.40 26.54 19.26
C ILE A 561 -33.04 27.06 20.66
N ARG A 562 -32.49 28.28 20.78
CA ARG A 562 -32.01 28.82 22.06
C ARG A 562 -33.09 28.84 23.15
N GLN A 563 -34.33 29.17 22.79
CA GLN A 563 -35.45 29.19 23.74
C GLN A 563 -35.78 27.81 24.36
N LYS A 564 -35.37 26.72 23.71
CA LYS A 564 -35.58 25.35 24.19
C LYS A 564 -34.52 24.90 25.20
N LEU A 565 -33.39 25.61 25.25
CA LEU A 565 -32.23 25.23 26.07
C LEU A 565 -32.20 26.05 27.36
N ARG A 566 -31.87 25.41 28.49
CA ARG A 566 -31.46 26.09 29.72
C ARG A 566 -29.94 26.08 29.83
N TYR A 567 -29.34 27.27 29.78
CA TYR A 567 -27.90 27.45 29.86
C TYR A 567 -27.53 28.80 30.49
N THR A 568 -26.33 28.86 31.03
CA THR A 568 -25.71 30.09 31.53
C THR A 568 -24.48 30.42 30.69
N LEU A 569 -24.48 31.58 30.02
CA LEU A 569 -23.30 32.05 29.31
C LEU A 569 -22.30 32.65 30.29
N VAL A 570 -21.03 32.28 30.15
CA VAL A 570 -19.93 32.83 30.96
C VAL A 570 -18.83 33.46 30.10
N ASP A 571 -18.11 34.42 30.66
CA ASP A 571 -16.92 35.01 30.07
C ASP A 571 -15.66 34.11 30.23
N GLY A 572 -14.49 34.60 29.80
CA GLY A 572 -13.24 33.86 29.93
C GLY A 572 -12.77 33.61 31.37
N GLY A 573 -13.26 34.40 32.33
CA GLY A 573 -13.01 34.26 33.77
C GLY A 573 -14.10 33.47 34.50
N GLY A 574 -15.09 32.94 33.78
CA GLY A 574 -16.19 32.16 34.35
C GLY A 574 -17.32 32.99 34.96
N LYS A 575 -17.32 34.32 34.81
CA LYS A 575 -18.42 35.18 35.28
C LYS A 575 -19.59 35.11 34.32
N GLU A 576 -20.80 35.07 34.87
CA GLU A 576 -22.03 35.09 34.07
C GLU A 576 -22.11 36.37 33.23
N VAL A 577 -22.45 36.20 31.97
CA VAL A 577 -22.70 37.30 31.04
C VAL A 577 -24.12 37.19 30.54
N GLY A 578 -24.91 38.25 30.70
CA GLY A 578 -26.25 38.30 30.14
C GLY A 578 -26.21 38.11 28.62
N GLU A 579 -27.23 37.46 28.06
CA GLU A 579 -27.46 37.54 26.62
C GLU A 579 -27.72 39.02 26.29
N GLU A 580 -26.73 39.69 25.72
CA GLU A 580 -26.98 40.99 25.09
C GLU A 580 -28.01 40.75 23.99
N ASN A 581 -29.25 41.10 24.27
CA ASN A 581 -30.31 41.27 23.30
C ASN A 581 -29.87 42.36 22.30
N ILE A 582 -29.08 41.97 21.31
CA ILE A 582 -28.69 42.81 20.16
C ILE A 582 -29.95 43.40 19.48
N PHE A 583 -31.12 42.78 19.70
CA PHE A 583 -32.42 43.23 19.23
C PHE A 583 -32.94 44.52 19.91
N LEU A 584 -32.70 44.71 21.21
CA LEU A 584 -33.17 45.91 21.91
C LEU A 584 -32.36 47.15 21.53
N ARG A 585 -31.04 47.02 21.34
CA ARG A 585 -30.19 48.16 20.95
C ARG A 585 -30.53 48.68 19.55
N ASN A 586 -30.88 47.79 18.61
CA ASN A 586 -31.29 48.19 17.26
C ASN A 586 -32.71 48.75 17.18
N LYS A 587 -33.66 48.26 17.99
CA LYS A 587 -35.00 48.87 18.06
C LYS A 587 -34.95 50.24 18.72
N THR A 588 -34.23 50.40 19.82
CA THR A 588 -34.09 51.72 20.46
C THR A 588 -33.30 52.68 19.59
N ALA A 589 -32.24 52.24 18.90
CA ALA A 589 -31.53 53.07 17.93
C ALA A 589 -32.39 53.43 16.71
N MET A 590 -33.20 52.51 16.19
CA MET A 590 -34.19 52.80 15.12
C MET A 590 -35.30 53.72 15.60
N LEU A 591 -35.80 53.57 16.83
CA LEU A 591 -36.82 54.45 17.41
C LEU A 591 -36.27 55.86 17.64
N VAL A 592 -35.02 55.97 18.09
CA VAL A 592 -34.31 57.26 18.24
C VAL A 592 -34.03 57.89 16.88
N LEU A 593 -33.65 57.11 15.86
CA LEU A 593 -33.47 57.61 14.50
C LEU A 593 -34.81 58.07 13.89
N PHE A 594 -35.88 57.30 14.10
CA PHE A 594 -37.24 57.64 13.65
C PHE A 594 -37.76 58.89 14.34
N LEU A 595 -37.58 59.02 15.66
CA LEU A 595 -37.95 60.23 16.40
C LEU A 595 -37.09 61.43 15.98
N ALA A 596 -35.79 61.27 15.72
CA ALA A 596 -34.94 62.34 15.23
C ALA A 596 -35.35 62.82 13.82
N ILE A 597 -35.79 61.92 12.95
CA ILE A 597 -36.34 62.24 11.62
C ILE A 597 -37.70 62.94 11.74
N CYS A 598 -38.57 62.51 12.66
CA CYS A 598 -39.85 63.18 12.92
C CYS A 598 -39.68 64.58 13.53
N PHE A 599 -38.71 64.79 14.42
CA PHE A 599 -38.45 66.10 15.02
C PHE A 599 -37.73 67.07 14.07
N SER A 600 -36.93 66.58 13.12
CA SER A 600 -36.30 67.44 12.10
C SER A 600 -37.29 67.92 11.04
N SER A 601 -38.34 67.13 10.76
CA SER A 601 -39.39 67.49 9.80
C SER A 601 -40.47 68.44 10.37
N TYR A 602 -40.60 68.56 11.69
CA TYR A 602 -41.48 69.55 12.35
C TYR A 602 -40.87 70.95 12.47
N ARG A 603 -39.60 71.14 12.13
CA ARG A 603 -38.92 72.45 12.18
C ARG A 603 -38.93 73.20 10.84
N TRP A 604 -39.66 72.68 9.85
CA TRP A 604 -39.75 73.20 8.47
C TRP A 604 -41.20 73.33 7.96
N LEU A 605 -42.16 73.32 8.88
CA LEU A 605 -43.57 73.71 8.74
C LEU A 605 -43.86 74.68 9.88
#